data_AF-A0A7C6Y7W3-F1
#
_entry.id   AF-A0A7C6Y7W3-F1
#
_cell.length_a   1.000
_cell.length_b   1.000
_cell.length_c   1.000
_cell.angle_alpha   90.00
_cell.angle_beta   90.00
_cell.angle_gamma   90.00
#
_symmetry.space_group_name_H-M   'P 1'
#
loop_
_entity.id
_entity.type
_entity.pdbx_description
1 polymer ?
#
loop_
_entity_poly.entity_id
_entity_poly.type
_entity_poly.pdbx_seq_one_letter_code
_entity_poly.pdbx_strand_id
1 'polypeptide(L)' 'MILLFDVVNTSIKIGLAEGKKIRQVFRINSVSNMTPDLYAAQLNQLFDP' A
#
# COMPACT_ATOMS: atom_id res chain seq x y z
N MET A 1 11.75 -1.20 -9.33
CA MET A 1 10.65 -0.47 -8.65
C MET A 1 10.74 -0.75 -7.16
N ILE A 2 10.34 0.20 -6.32
CA ILE A 2 10.35 0.09 -4.85
C ILE A 2 8.94 0.43 -4.35
N LEU A 3 8.41 -0.36 -3.43
CA LEU A 3 7.19 -0.01 -2.69
C LEU A 3 7.57 0.68 -1.39
N LEU A 4 6.99 1.85 -1.16
CA LEU A 4 7.13 2.66 0.04
C LEU A 4 5.83 2.60 0.82
N PHE A 5 5.89 2.41 2.14
CA PHE A 5 4.72 2.35 3.00
C PHE A 5 4.81 3.44 4.08
N ASP A 6 3.77 4.26 4.17
CA ASP A 6 3.54 5.21 5.25
C ASP A 6 2.31 4.75 6.05
N VAL A 7 2.55 4.16 7.21
CA VAL A 7 1.52 3.54 8.07
C VAL A 7 1.14 4.51 9.18
N VAL A 8 -0.09 5.00 9.14
CA VAL A 8 -0.65 5.93 10.14
C VAL A 8 -1.95 5.34 10.73
N ASN A 9 -2.40 5.85 11.87
CA ASN A 9 -3.56 5.35 12.61
C ASN A 9 -4.82 5.14 11.75
N THR A 10 -5.11 6.02 10.80
CA THR A 10 -6.34 5.93 9.98
C THR A 10 -6.13 5.25 8.64
N SER A 11 -4.92 5.33 8.08
CA SER A 11 -4.67 4.83 6.73
C SER A 11 -3.22 4.51 6.49
N ILE A 12 -3.00 3.59 5.56
CA ILE A 12 -1.70 3.24 5.01
C ILE A 12 -1.64 3.83 3.60
N LYS A 13 -0.62 4.65 3.34
CA LYS A 13 -0.32 5.13 1.98
C LYS A 13 0.79 4.27 1.39
N ILE A 14 0.61 3.86 0.14
CA ILE A 14 1.55 2.99 -0.56
C ILE A 14 2.05 3.74 -1.79
N GLY A 15 3.34 3.99 -1.87
CA GLY A 15 3.97 4.65 -3.02
C GLY A 15 4.74 3.65 -3.88
N LEU A 16 4.43 3.60 -5.18
CA LEU A 16 5.25 2.90 -6.17
C LEU A 16 6.30 3.87 -6.71
N ALA A 17 7.56 3.65 -6.34
CA ALA A 17 8.68 4.47 -6.74
C ALA A 17 9.54 3.80 -7.83
N GLU A 18 10.00 4.63 -8.76
CA GLU A 18 10.99 4.27 -9.77
C GLU A 18 12.16 5.25 -9.67
N GLY A 19 13.30 4.74 -9.18
CA GLY A 19 14.42 5.59 -8.80
C GLY A 19 14.03 6.60 -7.71
N LYS A 20 14.23 7.90 -7.98
CA LYS A 20 13.92 9.00 -7.05
C LYS A 20 12.51 9.60 -7.25
N LYS A 21 11.67 9.02 -8.12
CA LYS A 21 10.34 9.55 -8.44
C LYS A 21 9.26 8.57 -8.00
N ILE A 22 8.21 9.10 -7.37
CA ILE A 22 6.97 8.36 -7.11
C ILE A 22 6.14 8.37 -8.40
N ARG A 23 5.76 7.19 -8.88
CA ARG A 23 4.94 6.99 -10.08
C ARG A 23 3.46 6.92 -9.76
N GLN A 24 3.11 6.22 -8.68
CA GLN A 24 1.73 6.02 -8.27
C GLN A 24 1.64 5.97 -6.75
N VAL A 25 0.50 6.41 -6.23
CA VAL A 25 0.17 6.37 -4.80
C VAL A 25 -1.19 5.74 -4.62
N PHE A 26 -1.27 4.79 -3.71
CA PHE A 26 -2.51 4.17 -3.26
C PHE A 26 -2.74 4.48 -1.79
N ARG A 27 -3.99 4.32 -1.35
CA ARG A 27 -4.37 4.47 0.04
C ARG A 27 -5.32 3.35 0.42
N ILE A 28 -5.00 2.66 1.51
CA ILE A 28 -5.89 1.69 2.16
C ILE A 28 -6.14 2.12 3.60
N ASN A 29 -7.21 1.63 4.21
CA ASN A 29 -7.49 1.91 5.62
C ASN A 29 -6.54 1.13 6.52
N SER A 30 -6.12 1.75 7.61
CA SER A 30 -5.41 1.06 8.69
C SER A 30 -6.48 0.46 9.60
N VAL A 31 -6.52 -0.87 9.70
CA VAL A 31 -7.56 -1.60 10.43
C VAL A 31 -6.89 -2.57 11.39
N SER A 32 -7.16 -2.43 12.68
CA SER A 32 -6.44 -3.15 13.75
C SER A 32 -6.62 -4.67 13.74
N ASN A 33 -7.68 -5.18 13.09
CA ASN A 33 -8.00 -6.61 13.02
C ASN A 33 -7.62 -7.26 11.68
N MET A 34 -6.90 -6.56 10.81
CA MET A 34 -6.57 -7.06 9.49
C MET A 34 -5.30 -7.90 9.53
N THR A 35 -5.37 -9.12 9.01
CA THR A 35 -4.25 -10.06 9.02
C THR A 35 -3.26 -9.74 7.88
N PRO A 36 -2.00 -10.18 7.98
CA PRO A 36 -1.03 -10.01 6.90
C PRO A 36 -1.50 -10.53 5.54
N ASP A 37 -2.20 -11.67 5.50
CA ASP A 37 -2.73 -12.25 4.27
C ASP A 37 -3.83 -11.39 3.65
N LEU A 38 -4.71 -10.80 4.48
CA LEU A 38 -5.73 -9.86 4.00
C LEU A 38 -5.09 -8.57 3.45
N TYR A 39 -4.00 -8.09 4.05
CA TYR A 39 -3.22 -6.99 3.50
C TYR A 39 -2.61 -7.35 2.15
N ALA A 40 -2.02 -8.54 2.02
CA ALA A 40 -1.45 -8.99 0.76
C ALA A 40 -2.52 -9.11 -0.33
N ALA A 41 -3.67 -9.70 -0.03
CA ALA A 41 -4.79 -9.82 -0.95
C ALA A 41 -5.31 -8.44 -1.42
N GLN A 42 -5.49 -7.50 -0.50
CA GLN A 42 -5.93 -6.14 -0.83
C GLN A 42 -4.88 -5.39 -1.67
N LEU A 43 -3.58 -5.56 -1.35
CA LEU A 43 -2.51 -4.96 -2.13
C LEU A 43 -2.46 -5.50 -3.56
N ASN A 44 -2.59 -6.80 -3.75
CA ASN A 44 -2.57 -7.42 -5.09
C ASN A 44 -3.69 -6.85 -5.99
N GLN A 45 -4.89 -6.61 -5.45
CA GLN A 45 -5.99 -5.97 -6.18
C GLN A 45 -5.69 -4.54 -6.67
N LEU A 46 -4.70 -3.86 -6.08
CA LEU A 46 -4.30 -2.52 -6.51
C LEU A 46 -3.33 -2.55 -7.71
N PHE A 47 -2.65 -3.68 -7.93
CA PHE A 47 -1.62 -3.83 -8.96
C PHE A 47 -2.05 -4.76 -10.12
N ASP A 48 -3.06 -5.62 -9.90
CA ASP A 48 -3.72 -6.41 -10.94
C ASP A 48 -5.15 -5.88 -11.18
N PRO A 49 -5.40 -5.08 -12.24
CA PRO A 49 -6.73 -4.59 -12.60
C PRO A 49 -7.65 -5.66 -13.19
#